data_AF-A0A941VXP6-F1
#
_entry.id   AF-A0A941VXP6-F1
#
_cell.length_a   1.000
_cell.length_b   1.000
_cell.length_c   1.000
_cell.angle_alpha   90.00
_cell.angle_beta   90.00
_cell.angle_gamma   90.00
#
_symmetry.space_group_name_H-M   'P 1'
#
loop_
_entity.id
_entity.type
_entity.pdbx_description
1 polymer ?
#
loop_
_entity_poly.entity_id
_entity_poly.type
_entity_poly.pdbx_seq_one_letter_code
_entity_poly.pdbx_strand_id
1 'polypeptide(L)'
;MTLSARDLLQLSGNPLRLESLTGEVGLDRPLPDSELASPGLVLAGYTARFLPDRMHVLGETEISFLAGLDAAARRPRLEAFFSFKLPIVFVTKGQEIPPELVEFALASGVPVLRSSLKTAEFYRRIKPVVEEATAPRTTLHGSLADVYGVGLLFLGRSGIGKSECVLDLVERGHRLVADDVVQVTRRGNMLIGQGHELAAHHMEIRGVGLIDIPALFGIRAVRQQKRVEVVVQLEDWDSAREADRTGLAQQEAEYLGVTLPRVIVPLNPGKNITVVSEVVAMNHLLRMTGIDTAAAFNERLIRRMREK
;
A
#
# COMPACT_ATOMS: atom_id res chain seq x y z
N MET A 1 -5.86 1.04 -12.16
CA MET A 1 -6.86 0.07 -12.65
C MET A 1 -7.87 -0.15 -11.53
N THR A 2 -9.17 -0.11 -11.82
CA THR A 2 -10.23 -0.27 -10.82
C THR A 2 -10.60 -1.74 -10.77
N LEU A 3 -10.58 -2.34 -9.57
CA LEU A 3 -10.89 -3.77 -9.37
C LEU A 3 -12.34 -4.09 -9.78
N SER A 4 -12.55 -5.20 -10.48
CA SER A 4 -13.87 -5.73 -10.85
C SER A 4 -14.08 -7.16 -10.34
N ALA A 5 -15.31 -7.67 -10.45
CA ALA A 5 -15.61 -9.07 -10.11
C ALA A 5 -14.89 -10.04 -11.06
N ARG A 6 -14.71 -9.66 -12.33
CA ARG A 6 -13.96 -10.43 -13.32
C ARG A 6 -12.51 -10.60 -12.90
N ASP A 7 -11.87 -9.53 -12.42
CA ASP A 7 -10.48 -9.58 -11.94
C ASP A 7 -10.34 -10.59 -10.79
N LEU A 8 -11.31 -10.63 -9.87
CA LEU A 8 -11.33 -11.58 -8.75
C LEU A 8 -11.45 -13.04 -9.21
N LEU A 9 -12.21 -13.31 -10.28
CA LEU A 9 -12.34 -14.65 -10.88
C LEU A 9 -11.06 -15.08 -11.61
N GLN A 10 -10.33 -14.12 -12.19
CA GLN A 10 -9.12 -14.37 -12.98
C GLN A 10 -7.82 -14.36 -12.16
N LEU A 11 -7.90 -14.19 -10.83
CA LEU A 11 -6.74 -14.28 -9.96
C LEU A 11 -6.01 -15.61 -10.16
N SER A 12 -4.70 -15.52 -10.42
CA SER A 12 -3.85 -16.69 -10.66
C SER A 12 -3.94 -17.70 -9.51
N GLY A 13 -4.19 -18.96 -9.86
CA GLY A 13 -4.35 -20.06 -8.89
C GLY A 13 -5.72 -20.12 -8.19
N ASN A 14 -6.69 -19.29 -8.59
CA ASN A 14 -8.04 -19.19 -8.00
C ASN A 14 -8.02 -19.24 -6.46
N PRO A 15 -7.29 -18.32 -5.79
CA PRO A 15 -7.07 -18.37 -4.35
C PRO A 15 -8.37 -18.22 -3.54
N LEU A 16 -9.39 -17.61 -4.14
CA LEU A 16 -10.71 -17.38 -3.54
C LEU A 16 -11.70 -18.52 -3.83
N ARG A 17 -11.36 -19.47 -4.71
CA ARG A 17 -12.19 -20.59 -5.15
C ARG A 17 -13.59 -20.14 -5.60
N LEU A 18 -13.61 -19.12 -6.44
CA LEU A 18 -14.83 -18.47 -6.91
C LEU A 18 -15.43 -19.17 -8.13
N GLU A 19 -16.75 -19.22 -8.19
CA GLU A 19 -17.56 -19.52 -9.37
C GLU A 19 -18.66 -18.46 -9.51
N SER A 20 -19.08 -18.15 -10.73
CA SER A 20 -20.19 -17.22 -10.98
C SER A 20 -21.53 -17.95 -10.98
N LEU A 21 -22.49 -17.44 -10.21
CA LEU A 21 -23.88 -17.93 -10.22
C LEU A 21 -24.78 -17.13 -11.18
N THR A 22 -24.31 -15.97 -11.61
CA THR A 22 -25.04 -15.05 -12.51
C THR A 22 -24.44 -14.99 -13.91
N GLY A 23 -23.54 -15.92 -14.26
CA GLY A 23 -22.82 -15.91 -15.53
C GLY A 23 -21.97 -14.65 -15.68
N GLU A 24 -22.10 -13.97 -16.82
CA GLU A 24 -21.34 -12.75 -17.16
C GLU A 24 -21.97 -11.46 -16.62
N VAL A 25 -23.15 -11.54 -16.00
CA VAL A 25 -23.90 -10.36 -15.55
C VAL A 25 -23.12 -9.59 -14.49
N GLY A 26 -22.83 -8.32 -14.79
CA GLY A 26 -22.25 -7.37 -13.84
C GLY A 26 -20.78 -7.61 -13.49
N LEU A 27 -20.08 -8.54 -14.15
CA LEU A 27 -18.72 -8.92 -13.76
C LEU A 27 -17.69 -7.78 -13.93
N ASP A 28 -17.90 -6.90 -14.91
CA ASP A 28 -17.01 -5.79 -15.23
C ASP A 28 -17.30 -4.53 -14.40
N ARG A 29 -18.26 -4.60 -13.47
CA ARG A 29 -18.61 -3.47 -12.62
C ARG A 29 -17.48 -3.17 -11.63
N PRO A 30 -17.09 -1.89 -11.45
CA PRO A 30 -16.04 -1.55 -10.49
C PRO A 30 -16.48 -1.83 -9.06
N LEU A 31 -15.55 -2.33 -8.25
CA LEU A 31 -15.66 -2.53 -6.81
C LEU A 31 -15.08 -1.29 -6.12
N PRO A 32 -15.93 -0.39 -5.56
CA PRO A 32 -15.48 0.93 -5.15
C PRO A 32 -14.90 1.00 -3.73
N ASP A 33 -15.33 0.10 -2.83
CA ASP A 33 -14.93 0.09 -1.41
C ASP A 33 -13.96 -1.07 -1.14
N SER A 34 -13.01 -0.87 -0.24
CA SER A 34 -12.09 -1.90 0.24
C SER A 34 -12.74 -2.87 1.24
N GLU A 35 -13.85 -2.47 1.84
CA GLU A 35 -14.48 -3.18 2.94
C GLU A 35 -15.59 -4.13 2.48
N LEU A 36 -15.69 -5.24 3.21
CA LEU A 36 -16.72 -6.24 3.06
C LEU A 36 -17.72 -6.13 4.21
N ALA A 37 -18.98 -6.49 3.97
CA ALA A 37 -20.02 -6.47 4.99
C ALA A 37 -20.95 -7.68 4.91
N SER A 38 -21.40 -8.17 6.07
CA SER A 38 -22.55 -9.08 6.12
C SER A 38 -23.85 -8.26 6.13
N PRO A 39 -24.85 -8.60 5.30
CA PRO A 39 -26.13 -7.91 5.23
C PRO A 39 -27.21 -8.49 6.17
N GLY A 40 -26.86 -9.19 7.25
CA GLY A 40 -27.83 -9.92 8.09
C GLY A 40 -29.03 -9.10 8.57
N LEU A 41 -28.81 -7.87 9.07
CA LEU A 41 -29.90 -6.98 9.51
C LEU A 41 -30.79 -6.50 8.36
N VAL A 42 -30.21 -6.31 7.18
CA VAL A 42 -30.93 -5.86 5.99
C VAL A 42 -31.87 -6.95 5.49
N LEU A 43 -31.38 -8.20 5.47
CA LEU A 43 -32.21 -9.36 5.18
C LEU A 43 -33.34 -9.54 6.20
N ALA A 44 -33.14 -9.12 7.46
CA ALA A 44 -34.18 -9.08 8.49
C ALA A 44 -35.12 -7.86 8.39
N GLY A 45 -34.86 -6.90 7.48
CA GLY A 45 -35.71 -5.73 7.19
C GLY A 45 -35.24 -4.40 7.78
N TYR A 46 -34.07 -4.35 8.43
CA TYR A 46 -33.51 -3.10 8.94
C TYR A 46 -32.52 -2.48 7.94
N THR A 47 -32.95 -1.42 7.25
CA THR A 47 -32.18 -0.78 6.16
C THR A 47 -31.59 0.59 6.51
N ALA A 48 -31.95 1.17 7.67
CA ALA A 48 -31.64 2.57 8.01
C ALA A 48 -30.14 2.92 8.06
N ARG A 49 -29.26 1.93 8.26
CA ARG A 49 -27.79 2.11 8.26
C ARG A 49 -27.10 1.18 7.27
N PHE A 50 -27.79 0.84 6.18
CA PHE A 50 -27.22 -0.01 5.16
C PHE A 50 -26.13 0.71 4.37
N LEU A 51 -25.05 -0.02 4.05
CA LEU A 51 -23.90 0.49 3.31
C LEU A 51 -23.82 -0.25 1.96
N PRO A 52 -24.61 0.18 0.95
CA PRO A 52 -24.80 -0.56 -0.28
C PRO A 52 -23.58 -0.56 -1.21
N ASP A 53 -22.64 0.36 -1.00
CA ASP A 53 -21.42 0.49 -1.81
C ASP A 53 -20.35 -0.54 -1.41
N ARG A 54 -20.56 -1.29 -0.32
CA ARG A 54 -19.65 -2.35 0.12
C ARG A 54 -19.89 -3.64 -0.64
N MET A 55 -18.87 -4.48 -0.68
CA MET A 55 -19.03 -5.86 -1.15
C MET A 55 -19.74 -6.67 -0.07
N HIS A 56 -20.81 -7.38 -0.43
CA HIS A 56 -21.60 -8.12 0.56
C HIS A 56 -21.25 -9.60 0.58
N VAL A 57 -21.08 -10.17 1.78
CA VAL A 57 -20.79 -11.59 1.97
C VAL A 57 -21.90 -12.25 2.77
N LEU A 58 -22.55 -13.24 2.16
CA LEU A 58 -23.53 -14.09 2.80
C LEU A 58 -22.82 -15.36 3.27
N GLY A 59 -22.77 -15.50 4.60
CA GLY A 59 -22.30 -16.67 5.30
C GLY A 59 -23.42 -17.67 5.55
N GLU A 60 -23.18 -18.56 6.50
CA GLU A 60 -24.17 -19.57 6.90
C GLU A 60 -25.38 -18.93 7.57
N THR A 61 -25.16 -17.94 8.44
CA THR A 61 -26.24 -17.24 9.15
C THR A 61 -27.24 -16.60 8.17
N GLU A 62 -26.77 -15.90 7.14
CA GLU A 62 -27.63 -15.25 6.16
C GLU A 62 -28.38 -16.26 5.30
N ILE A 63 -27.69 -17.29 4.80
CA ILE A 63 -28.30 -18.30 3.93
C ILE A 63 -29.29 -19.17 4.70
N SER A 64 -28.95 -19.63 5.91
CA SER A 64 -29.88 -20.40 6.76
C SER A 64 -31.10 -19.57 7.16
N PHE A 65 -30.94 -18.28 7.43
CA PHE A 65 -32.08 -17.39 7.68
C PHE A 65 -33.01 -17.33 6.46
N LEU A 66 -32.48 -17.10 5.27
CA LEU A 66 -33.28 -17.07 4.04
C LEU A 66 -33.94 -18.42 3.72
N ALA A 67 -33.24 -19.53 3.99
CA ALA A 67 -33.77 -20.88 3.80
C ALA A 67 -34.89 -21.22 4.78
N GLY A 68 -34.85 -20.65 5.99
CA GLY A 68 -35.90 -20.84 7.01
C GLY A 68 -37.18 -20.05 6.74
N LEU A 69 -37.18 -19.10 5.80
CA LEU A 69 -38.36 -18.35 5.37
C LEU A 69 -39.11 -19.12 4.26
N ASP A 70 -40.44 -19.00 4.26
CA ASP A 70 -41.22 -19.39 3.09
C ASP A 70 -40.99 -18.42 1.92
N ALA A 71 -41.41 -18.80 0.72
CA ALA A 71 -41.19 -17.97 -0.48
C ALA A 71 -41.87 -16.60 -0.38
N ALA A 72 -43.06 -16.53 0.25
CA ALA A 72 -43.84 -15.29 0.39
C ALA A 72 -43.12 -14.27 1.31
N ALA A 73 -42.48 -14.73 2.38
CA ALA A 73 -41.68 -13.90 3.26
C ALA A 73 -40.28 -13.62 2.71
N ARG A 74 -39.66 -14.58 2.00
CA ARG A 74 -38.29 -14.45 1.46
C ARG A 74 -38.20 -13.41 0.34
N ARG A 75 -39.16 -13.39 -0.60
CA ARG A 75 -39.10 -12.50 -1.78
C ARG A 75 -39.01 -11.02 -1.41
N PRO A 76 -39.86 -10.45 -0.54
CA PRO A 76 -39.75 -9.05 -0.14
C PRO A 76 -38.41 -8.68 0.51
N ARG A 77 -37.75 -9.63 1.21
CA ARG A 77 -36.43 -9.38 1.82
C ARG A 77 -35.34 -9.26 0.77
N LEU A 78 -35.34 -10.16 -0.21
CA LEU A 78 -34.39 -10.14 -1.31
C LEU A 78 -34.65 -8.93 -2.22
N GLU A 79 -35.90 -8.62 -2.51
CA GLU A 79 -36.27 -7.42 -3.26
C GLU A 79 -35.77 -6.15 -2.57
N ALA A 80 -35.97 -6.00 -1.26
CA ALA A 80 -35.43 -4.87 -0.50
C ALA A 80 -33.89 -4.82 -0.55
N PHE A 81 -33.21 -5.95 -0.40
CA PHE A 81 -31.75 -6.01 -0.45
C PHE A 81 -31.18 -5.65 -1.84
N PHE A 82 -31.78 -6.16 -2.92
CA PHE A 82 -31.36 -5.89 -4.29
C PHE A 82 -31.93 -4.58 -4.87
N SER A 83 -32.87 -3.91 -4.17
CA SER A 83 -33.30 -2.55 -4.54
C SER A 83 -32.17 -1.52 -4.45
N PHE A 84 -31.13 -1.83 -3.66
CA PHE A 84 -29.91 -1.05 -3.59
C PHE A 84 -28.94 -1.41 -4.71
N LYS A 85 -28.11 -0.46 -5.12
CA LYS A 85 -27.11 -0.66 -6.18
C LYS A 85 -25.85 -1.38 -5.68
N LEU A 86 -25.99 -2.63 -5.26
CA LEU A 86 -24.88 -3.44 -4.75
C LEU A 86 -23.79 -3.63 -5.82
N PRO A 87 -22.49 -3.51 -5.48
CA PRO A 87 -21.41 -3.76 -6.43
C PRO A 87 -21.25 -5.26 -6.74
N ILE A 88 -21.36 -6.11 -5.72
CA ILE A 88 -21.21 -7.57 -5.80
C ILE A 88 -21.74 -8.25 -4.55
N VAL A 89 -22.20 -9.49 -4.70
CA VAL A 89 -22.58 -10.38 -3.60
C VAL A 89 -21.75 -11.66 -3.66
N PHE A 90 -21.19 -12.06 -2.52
CA PHE A 90 -20.48 -13.31 -2.33
C PHE A 90 -21.30 -14.27 -1.48
N VAL A 91 -21.29 -15.55 -1.84
CA VAL A 91 -21.83 -16.64 -1.02
C VAL A 91 -20.69 -17.56 -0.62
N THR A 92 -20.49 -17.76 0.69
CA THR A 92 -19.37 -18.60 1.17
C THR A 92 -19.82 -20.03 1.52
N LYS A 93 -18.86 -20.90 1.83
CA LYS A 93 -19.04 -22.31 2.23
C LYS A 93 -19.69 -23.22 1.17
N GLY A 94 -19.67 -22.82 -0.10
CA GLY A 94 -20.24 -23.63 -1.18
C GLY A 94 -21.75 -23.86 -1.02
N GLN A 95 -22.46 -22.98 -0.31
CA GLN A 95 -23.84 -23.21 0.07
C GLN A 95 -24.79 -23.22 -1.12
N GLU A 96 -25.78 -24.10 -1.07
CA GLU A 96 -26.98 -23.98 -1.88
C GLU A 96 -27.74 -22.71 -1.47
N ILE A 97 -28.26 -21.99 -2.46
CA ILE A 97 -28.93 -20.72 -2.24
C ILE A 97 -30.36 -20.78 -2.78
N PRO A 98 -31.29 -20.02 -2.18
CA PRO A 98 -32.64 -19.91 -2.73
C PRO A 98 -32.61 -19.40 -4.18
N PRO A 99 -33.37 -20.00 -5.12
CA PRO A 99 -33.39 -19.58 -6.52
C PRO A 99 -33.75 -18.11 -6.69
N GLU A 100 -34.58 -17.55 -5.80
CA GLU A 100 -34.99 -16.15 -5.85
C GLU A 100 -33.80 -15.20 -5.66
N LEU A 101 -32.73 -15.62 -4.97
CA LEU A 101 -31.54 -14.79 -4.81
C LEU A 101 -30.86 -14.54 -6.16
N VAL A 102 -30.73 -15.58 -6.98
CA VAL A 102 -30.16 -15.46 -8.33
C VAL A 102 -31.11 -14.69 -9.25
N GLU A 103 -32.42 -14.92 -9.14
CA GLU A 103 -33.45 -14.20 -9.90
C GLU A 103 -33.36 -12.68 -9.68
N PHE A 104 -33.36 -12.22 -8.42
CA PHE A 104 -33.26 -10.79 -8.10
C PHE A 104 -31.89 -10.21 -8.45
N ALA A 105 -30.81 -10.97 -8.29
CA ALA A 105 -29.49 -10.54 -8.68
C ALA A 105 -29.37 -10.31 -10.20
N LEU A 106 -29.87 -11.25 -11.01
CA LEU A 106 -29.92 -11.12 -12.46
C LEU A 106 -30.78 -9.92 -12.90
N ALA A 107 -31.98 -9.77 -12.32
CA ALA A 107 -32.87 -8.66 -12.61
C ALA A 107 -32.26 -7.29 -12.27
N SER A 108 -31.42 -7.24 -11.22
CA SER A 108 -30.78 -6.02 -10.74
C SER A 108 -29.37 -5.80 -11.33
N GLY A 109 -28.89 -6.71 -12.17
CA GLY A 109 -27.55 -6.65 -12.75
C GLY A 109 -26.40 -6.78 -11.73
N VAL A 110 -26.65 -7.42 -10.59
CA VAL A 110 -25.67 -7.60 -9.51
C VAL A 110 -24.96 -8.94 -9.68
N PRO A 111 -23.62 -8.98 -9.79
CA PRO A 111 -22.89 -10.25 -9.87
C PRO A 111 -22.98 -11.00 -8.53
N VAL A 112 -23.27 -12.29 -8.60
CA VAL A 112 -23.22 -13.20 -7.43
C VAL A 112 -22.16 -14.25 -7.67
N LEU A 113 -21.13 -14.25 -6.81
CA LEU A 113 -20.07 -15.25 -6.86
C LEU A 113 -20.14 -16.18 -5.65
N ARG A 114 -20.03 -17.48 -5.87
CA ARG A 114 -19.94 -18.48 -4.79
C ARG A 114 -18.48 -18.85 -4.56
N SER A 115 -18.10 -18.95 -3.29
CA SER A 115 -16.81 -19.47 -2.85
C SER A 115 -17.02 -20.74 -2.03
N SER A 116 -16.21 -21.76 -2.28
CA SER A 116 -16.17 -22.99 -1.46
C SER A 116 -15.44 -22.81 -0.12
N LEU A 117 -14.84 -21.65 0.13
CA LEU A 117 -14.10 -21.37 1.36
C LEU A 117 -15.04 -21.11 2.54
N LYS A 118 -14.56 -21.41 3.76
CA LYS A 118 -15.24 -20.98 5.00
C LYS A 118 -15.24 -19.45 5.08
N THR A 119 -16.28 -18.85 5.64
CA THR A 119 -16.46 -17.39 5.70
C THR A 119 -15.22 -16.65 6.24
N ALA A 120 -14.71 -17.03 7.43
CA ALA A 120 -13.52 -16.39 7.99
C ALA A 120 -12.27 -16.52 7.10
N GLU A 121 -12.11 -17.66 6.44
CA GLU A 121 -11.02 -17.88 5.50
C GLU A 121 -11.19 -17.04 4.22
N PHE A 122 -12.40 -16.92 3.71
CA PHE A 122 -12.72 -16.06 2.58
C PHE A 122 -12.34 -14.61 2.88
N TYR A 123 -12.80 -14.05 4.01
CA TYR A 123 -12.43 -12.71 4.47
C TYR A 123 -10.90 -12.52 4.55
N ARG A 124 -10.18 -13.50 5.14
CA ARG A 124 -8.72 -13.46 5.25
C ARG A 124 -8.01 -13.41 3.89
N ARG A 125 -8.56 -14.08 2.86
CA ARG A 125 -7.94 -14.15 1.53
C ARG A 125 -8.34 -12.99 0.62
N ILE A 126 -9.58 -12.52 0.67
CA ILE A 126 -10.06 -11.44 -0.19
C ILE A 126 -9.60 -10.07 0.28
N LYS A 127 -9.54 -9.83 1.61
CA LYS A 127 -9.23 -8.51 2.17
C LYS A 127 -7.88 -7.95 1.65
N PRO A 128 -6.76 -8.70 1.66
CA PRO A 128 -5.50 -8.19 1.10
C PRO A 128 -5.56 -7.85 -0.39
N VAL A 129 -6.35 -8.59 -1.17
CA VAL A 129 -6.50 -8.36 -2.62
C VAL A 129 -7.21 -7.03 -2.88
N VAL A 130 -8.31 -6.80 -2.16
CA VAL A 130 -9.10 -5.58 -2.34
C VAL A 130 -8.37 -4.38 -1.76
N GLU A 131 -7.76 -4.51 -0.57
CA GLU A 131 -6.91 -3.48 0.02
C GLU A 131 -5.78 -3.08 -0.93
N GLU A 132 -5.12 -4.04 -1.58
CA GLU A 132 -4.07 -3.73 -2.56
C GLU A 132 -4.61 -3.00 -3.79
N ALA A 133 -5.72 -3.45 -4.34
CA ALA A 133 -6.27 -2.84 -5.55
C ALA A 133 -6.75 -1.41 -5.30
N THR A 134 -7.31 -1.15 -4.11
CA THR A 134 -7.87 0.14 -3.70
C THR A 134 -6.88 1.03 -2.94
N ALA A 135 -5.66 0.55 -2.66
CA ALA A 135 -4.65 1.29 -1.92
C ALA A 135 -4.37 2.65 -2.55
N PRO A 136 -4.32 3.75 -1.75
CA PRO A 136 -3.91 5.05 -2.23
C PRO A 136 -2.49 5.01 -2.81
N ARG A 137 -2.31 5.64 -3.97
CA ARG A 137 -1.02 5.70 -4.68
C ARG A 137 -0.68 7.13 -5.06
N THR A 138 0.61 7.43 -5.07
CA THR A 138 1.17 8.66 -5.64
C THR A 138 2.49 8.34 -6.34
N THR A 139 2.97 9.29 -7.13
CA THR A 139 4.26 9.19 -7.81
C THR A 139 5.14 10.34 -7.34
N LEU A 140 6.35 10.03 -6.90
CA LEU A 140 7.34 11.01 -6.44
C LEU A 140 8.54 10.99 -7.37
N HIS A 141 9.05 12.17 -7.72
CA HIS A 141 10.31 12.30 -8.44
C HIS A 141 11.48 12.23 -7.44
N GLY A 142 12.31 11.22 -7.57
CA GLY A 142 13.32 10.86 -6.58
C GLY A 142 13.90 9.48 -6.83
N SER A 143 14.77 9.07 -5.91
CA SER A 143 15.40 7.74 -5.96
C SER A 143 15.12 7.02 -4.64
N LEU A 144 14.93 5.71 -4.69
CA LEU A 144 14.67 4.87 -3.52
C LEU A 144 15.72 3.77 -3.44
N ALA A 145 16.38 3.65 -2.28
CA ALA A 145 17.39 2.63 -2.03
C ALA A 145 17.14 1.88 -0.71
N ASP A 146 17.54 0.61 -0.67
CA ASP A 146 17.57 -0.25 0.51
C ASP A 146 18.99 -0.22 1.09
N VAL A 147 19.19 0.57 2.15
CA VAL A 147 20.48 0.81 2.80
C VAL A 147 20.48 0.16 4.18
N TYR A 148 21.30 -0.89 4.37
CA TYR A 148 21.29 -1.73 5.58
C TYR A 148 19.90 -2.25 6.01
N GLY A 149 18.98 -2.43 5.06
CA GLY A 149 17.61 -2.83 5.38
C GLY A 149 16.66 -1.68 5.67
N VAL A 150 17.09 -0.41 5.57
CA VAL A 150 16.26 0.79 5.71
C VAL A 150 15.94 1.35 4.33
N GLY A 151 14.67 1.65 4.04
CA GLY A 151 14.29 2.32 2.80
C GLY A 151 14.49 3.84 2.87
N LEU A 152 15.49 4.34 2.15
CA LEU A 152 15.80 5.77 2.03
C LEU A 152 15.23 6.32 0.72
N LEU A 153 14.29 7.27 0.83
CA LEU A 153 13.77 8.03 -0.31
C LEU A 153 14.54 9.34 -0.47
N PHE A 154 15.32 9.43 -1.53
CA PHE A 154 16.12 10.60 -1.89
C PHE A 154 15.29 11.58 -2.73
N LEU A 155 15.15 12.80 -2.22
CA LEU A 155 14.46 13.91 -2.88
C LEU A 155 15.42 15.10 -3.04
N GLY A 156 15.13 15.96 -3.99
CA GLY A 156 15.98 17.11 -4.33
C GLY A 156 15.84 17.50 -5.80
N ARG A 157 16.35 18.68 -6.16
CA ARG A 157 16.27 19.19 -7.55
C ARG A 157 16.90 18.22 -8.56
N SER A 158 16.53 18.35 -9.83
CA SER A 158 17.13 17.54 -10.90
C SER A 158 18.62 17.85 -11.03
N GLY A 159 19.44 16.81 -11.26
CA GLY A 159 20.89 16.93 -11.38
C GLY A 159 21.64 17.24 -10.09
N ILE A 160 20.97 17.13 -8.93
CA ILE A 160 21.60 17.41 -7.63
C ILE A 160 22.52 16.26 -7.14
N GLY A 161 22.52 15.10 -7.80
CA GLY A 161 23.33 13.95 -7.40
C GLY A 161 22.56 12.77 -6.78
N LYS A 162 21.23 12.68 -6.96
CA LYS A 162 20.41 11.59 -6.39
C LYS A 162 20.82 10.23 -6.96
N SER A 163 20.83 10.11 -8.28
CA SER A 163 21.17 8.87 -9.00
C SER A 163 22.62 8.47 -8.73
N GLU A 164 23.55 9.42 -8.74
CA GLU A 164 24.97 9.18 -8.44
C GLU A 164 25.18 8.69 -7.00
N CYS A 165 24.48 9.29 -6.02
CA CYS A 165 24.54 8.81 -4.63
C CYS A 165 23.98 7.39 -4.49
N VAL A 166 22.90 7.05 -5.20
CA VAL A 166 22.33 5.70 -5.17
C VAL A 166 23.23 4.69 -5.89
N LEU A 167 23.88 5.09 -6.98
CA LEU A 167 24.86 4.24 -7.67
C LEU A 167 26.05 3.90 -6.76
N ASP A 168 26.61 4.90 -6.07
CA ASP A 168 27.66 4.69 -5.07
C ASP A 168 27.21 3.74 -3.95
N LEU A 169 25.96 3.87 -3.48
CA LEU A 169 25.39 2.96 -2.49
C LEU A 169 25.31 1.52 -3.04
N VAL A 170 24.90 1.35 -4.30
CA VAL A 170 24.86 0.05 -4.97
C VAL A 170 26.25 -0.57 -5.08
N GLU A 171 27.27 0.20 -5.45
CA GLU A 171 28.66 -0.26 -5.51
C GLU A 171 29.14 -0.76 -4.13
N ARG A 172 28.68 -0.12 -3.05
CA ARG A 172 28.94 -0.54 -1.65
C ARG A 172 28.10 -1.72 -1.16
N GLY A 173 27.27 -2.31 -2.02
CA GLY A 173 26.48 -3.50 -1.72
C GLY A 173 25.06 -3.24 -1.21
N HIS A 174 24.60 -2.00 -1.24
CA HIS A 174 23.19 -1.66 -1.04
C HIS A 174 22.38 -1.93 -2.31
N ARG A 175 21.07 -1.68 -2.28
CA ARG A 175 20.19 -2.06 -3.40
C ARG A 175 19.36 -0.91 -3.90
N LEU A 176 19.36 -0.72 -5.22
CA LEU A 176 18.42 0.16 -5.91
C LEU A 176 17.01 -0.44 -5.84
N VAL A 177 16.02 0.40 -5.57
CA VAL A 177 14.61 0.05 -5.67
C VAL A 177 13.97 0.77 -6.87
N ALA A 178 14.25 2.06 -6.99
CA ALA A 178 13.75 2.92 -8.06
C ALA A 178 14.68 4.11 -8.25
N ASP A 179 14.83 4.60 -9.47
CA ASP A 179 15.51 5.85 -9.78
C ASP A 179 14.58 6.74 -10.62
N ASP A 180 14.74 8.06 -10.51
CA ASP A 180 13.95 9.11 -11.15
C ASP A 180 12.46 9.18 -10.75
N VAL A 181 11.74 8.07 -10.86
CA VAL A 181 10.29 7.98 -10.60
C VAL A 181 10.01 6.84 -9.63
N VAL A 182 9.51 7.20 -8.44
CA VAL A 182 9.12 6.25 -7.40
C VAL A 182 7.59 6.21 -7.31
N GLN A 183 7.00 5.05 -7.59
CA GLN A 183 5.59 4.79 -7.30
C GLN A 183 5.45 4.43 -5.83
N VAL A 184 4.67 5.21 -5.09
CA VAL A 184 4.46 5.02 -3.65
C VAL A 184 3.01 4.60 -3.41
N THR A 185 2.83 3.48 -2.73
CA THR A 185 1.52 2.93 -2.33
C THR A 185 1.43 2.90 -0.81
N ARG A 186 0.30 3.36 -0.25
CA ARG A 186 0.04 3.23 1.19
C ARG A 186 -0.55 1.85 1.50
N ARG A 187 0.07 1.14 2.45
CA ARG A 187 -0.44 -0.11 3.04
C ARG A 187 -0.53 0.03 4.56
N GLY A 188 -1.74 0.17 5.07
CA GLY A 188 -1.97 0.48 6.49
C GLY A 188 -1.29 1.80 6.88
N ASN A 189 -0.33 1.73 7.80
CA ASN A 189 0.46 2.87 8.28
C ASN A 189 1.87 2.93 7.68
N MET A 190 2.09 2.25 6.56
CA MET A 190 3.38 2.18 5.89
C MET A 190 3.25 2.64 4.43
N LEU A 191 4.35 3.17 3.91
CA LEU A 191 4.49 3.49 2.50
C LEU A 191 5.42 2.46 1.86
N ILE A 192 4.97 1.86 0.77
CA ILE A 192 5.77 0.94 -0.04
C ILE A 192 6.10 1.65 -1.35
N GLY A 193 7.40 1.82 -1.62
CA GLY A 193 7.89 2.39 -2.86
C GLY A 193 8.42 1.31 -3.80
N GLN A 194 8.24 1.53 -5.10
CA GLN A 194 8.73 0.67 -6.19
C GLN A 194 9.02 1.50 -7.45
N GLY A 195 9.83 0.95 -8.35
CA GLY A 195 10.08 1.54 -9.66
C GLY A 195 8.89 1.35 -10.61
N HIS A 196 8.83 2.18 -11.66
CA HIS A 196 7.86 1.97 -12.74
C HIS A 196 8.24 0.74 -13.57
N GLU A 197 7.29 -0.10 -13.99
CA GLU A 197 7.54 -1.39 -14.67
C GLU A 197 8.53 -1.29 -15.85
N LEU A 198 8.39 -0.27 -16.69
CA LEU A 198 9.24 -0.01 -17.85
C LEU A 198 10.64 0.53 -17.53
N ALA A 199 10.79 1.27 -16.44
CA ALA A 199 12.05 1.89 -16.03
C ALA A 199 12.74 1.11 -14.89
N ALA A 200 12.17 -0.03 -14.51
CA ALA A 200 12.64 -0.80 -13.38
C ALA A 200 14.12 -1.17 -13.56
N HIS A 201 14.92 -0.85 -12.55
CA HIS A 201 16.34 -1.20 -12.43
C HIS A 201 17.28 -0.57 -13.46
N HIS A 202 16.77 0.38 -14.26
CA HIS A 202 17.59 1.22 -15.12
C HIS A 202 17.86 2.56 -14.42
N MET A 203 19.00 3.17 -14.76
CA MET A 203 19.40 4.47 -14.22
C MET A 203 20.04 5.30 -15.33
N GLU A 204 19.71 6.59 -15.42
CA GLU A 204 20.38 7.51 -16.35
C GLU A 204 21.50 8.24 -15.61
N ILE A 205 22.73 8.08 -16.10
CA ILE A 205 23.89 8.79 -15.56
C ILE A 205 24.36 9.82 -16.57
N ARG A 206 24.48 11.08 -16.14
CA ARG A 206 24.91 12.18 -17.01
C ARG A 206 26.34 11.91 -17.52
N GLY A 207 26.51 12.03 -18.84
CA GLY A 207 27.79 11.77 -19.50
C GLY A 207 28.08 10.29 -19.80
N VAL A 208 27.27 9.37 -19.29
CA VAL A 208 27.38 7.92 -19.56
C VAL A 208 26.18 7.42 -20.37
N GLY A 209 24.96 7.85 -20.01
CA GLY A 209 23.70 7.39 -20.60
C GLY A 209 22.94 6.43 -19.69
N LEU A 210 21.99 5.69 -20.26
CA LEU A 210 21.17 4.72 -19.55
C LEU A 210 21.98 3.45 -19.25
N ILE A 211 21.95 2.99 -17.99
CA ILE A 211 22.62 1.78 -17.54
C ILE A 211 21.62 0.79 -16.92
N ASP A 212 21.92 -0.51 -17.05
CA ASP A 212 21.21 -1.62 -16.42
C ASP A 212 21.95 -2.05 -15.15
N ILE A 213 21.35 -1.80 -13.99
CA ILE A 213 21.98 -2.07 -12.69
C ILE A 213 22.16 -3.59 -12.43
N PRO A 214 21.15 -4.45 -12.64
CA PRO A 214 21.31 -5.90 -12.57
C PRO A 214 22.42 -6.46 -13.46
N ALA A 215 22.57 -5.95 -14.68
CA ALA A 215 23.61 -6.41 -15.62
C ALA A 215 25.02 -6.06 -15.13
N LEU A 216 25.19 -4.89 -14.51
CA LEU A 216 26.50 -4.42 -14.04
C LEU A 216 26.87 -4.95 -12.65
N PHE A 217 25.92 -4.99 -11.71
CA PHE A 217 26.18 -5.26 -10.29
C PHE A 217 25.53 -6.57 -9.78
N GLY A 218 24.81 -7.26 -10.64
CA GLY A 218 24.12 -8.52 -10.37
C GLY A 218 22.75 -8.35 -9.71
N ILE A 219 21.95 -9.42 -9.72
CA ILE A 219 20.56 -9.41 -9.21
C ILE A 219 20.43 -9.00 -7.72
N ARG A 220 21.53 -9.10 -6.95
CA ARG A 220 21.57 -8.70 -5.53
C ARG A 220 21.54 -7.18 -5.34
N ALA A 221 21.90 -6.41 -6.37
CA ALA A 221 21.99 -4.96 -6.36
C ALA A 221 20.62 -4.27 -6.48
N VAL A 222 19.54 -5.03 -6.64
CA VAL A 222 18.20 -4.49 -6.84
C VAL A 222 17.15 -5.10 -5.93
N ARG A 223 16.06 -4.35 -5.73
CA ARG A 223 14.84 -4.75 -5.02
C ARG A 223 13.63 -4.25 -5.79
N GLN A 224 12.60 -5.09 -5.92
CA GLN A 224 11.38 -4.70 -6.64
C GLN A 224 10.56 -3.64 -5.89
N GLN A 225 10.47 -3.78 -4.57
CA GLN A 225 9.76 -2.85 -3.69
C GLN A 225 10.47 -2.76 -2.35
N LYS A 226 10.29 -1.64 -1.66
CA LYS A 226 10.82 -1.40 -0.31
C LYS A 226 9.91 -0.47 0.47
N ARG A 227 9.76 -0.73 1.77
CA ARG A 227 9.10 0.23 2.68
C ARG A 227 9.91 1.52 2.72
N VAL A 228 9.28 2.66 2.51
CA VAL A 228 9.91 3.97 2.71
C VAL A 228 9.90 4.28 4.20
N GLU A 229 11.07 4.52 4.77
CA GLU A 229 11.26 4.69 6.22
C GLU A 229 11.86 6.05 6.57
N VAL A 230 12.72 6.60 5.71
CA VAL A 230 13.33 7.92 5.91
C VAL A 230 13.36 8.69 4.59
N VAL A 231 13.03 9.97 4.64
CA VAL A 231 13.19 10.90 3.52
C VAL A 231 14.53 11.61 3.65
N VAL A 232 15.41 11.44 2.67
CA VAL A 232 16.68 12.15 2.58
C VAL A 232 16.50 13.29 1.57
N GLN A 233 16.40 14.51 2.08
CA GLN A 233 16.23 15.71 1.28
C GLN A 233 17.61 16.31 0.96
N LEU A 234 18.07 16.16 -0.28
CA LEU A 234 19.29 16.78 -0.76
C LEU A 234 19.02 18.25 -1.11
N GLU A 235 19.83 19.15 -0.57
CA GLU A 235 19.74 20.59 -0.81
C GLU A 235 21.11 21.20 -1.06
N ASP A 236 21.16 22.27 -1.85
CA ASP A 236 22.39 23.06 -2.00
C ASP A 236 22.77 23.70 -0.66
N TRP A 237 24.09 23.80 -0.41
CA TRP A 237 24.63 24.30 0.86
C TRP A 237 24.05 25.66 1.29
N ASP A 238 23.92 26.60 0.35
CA ASP A 238 23.45 27.94 0.65
C ASP A 238 21.98 27.96 1.11
N SER A 239 21.13 27.12 0.49
CA SER A 239 19.73 26.96 0.87
C SER A 239 19.56 26.32 2.25
N ALA A 240 20.40 25.33 2.57
CA ALA A 240 20.32 24.63 3.86
C ALA A 240 20.75 25.49 5.05
N ARG A 241 21.63 26.49 4.85
CA ARG A 241 22.09 27.41 5.91
C ARG A 241 21.00 28.33 6.43
N GLU A 242 19.97 28.62 5.64
CA GLU A 242 18.83 29.44 6.07
C GLU A 242 17.84 28.64 6.91
N ALA A 243 17.73 27.32 6.67
CA ALA A 243 16.77 26.44 7.33
C ALA A 243 17.22 25.95 8.72
N ASP A 244 18.52 25.81 8.97
CA ASP A 244 19.03 25.12 10.16
C ASP A 244 19.79 26.05 11.14
N ARG A 245 19.05 26.75 11.99
CA ARG A 245 19.62 27.56 13.08
C ARG A 245 19.58 26.90 14.46
N THR A 246 18.99 25.70 14.59
CA THR A 246 18.89 25.03 15.90
C THR A 246 19.28 23.55 15.90
N GLY A 247 19.32 22.83 14.77
CA GLY A 247 19.84 21.45 14.63
C GLY A 247 19.17 20.37 15.49
N LEU A 248 18.18 20.73 16.32
CA LEU A 248 17.60 19.88 17.37
C LEU A 248 16.19 19.37 17.02
N ALA A 249 15.52 19.97 16.04
CA ALA A 249 14.18 19.57 15.64
C ALA A 249 14.23 18.45 14.59
N GLN A 250 13.61 17.31 14.90
CA GLN A 250 13.36 16.28 13.90
C GLN A 250 12.39 16.84 12.87
N GLN A 251 12.77 16.83 11.60
CA GLN A 251 11.88 17.24 10.53
C GLN A 251 11.07 16.02 10.09
N GLU A 252 9.83 16.28 9.68
CA GLU A 252 8.91 15.25 9.21
C GLU A 252 8.39 15.61 7.82
N ALA A 253 8.01 14.60 7.07
CA ALA A 253 7.32 14.74 5.79
C ALA A 253 6.13 13.79 5.75
N GLU A 254 4.98 14.27 5.25
CA GLU A 254 3.76 13.48 5.16
C GLU A 254 3.46 13.12 3.70
N TYR A 255 3.22 11.83 3.44
CA TYR A 255 2.79 11.34 2.13
C TYR A 255 1.64 10.35 2.31
N LEU A 256 0.55 10.53 1.56
CA LEU A 256 -0.65 9.69 1.63
C LEU A 256 -1.22 9.54 3.06
N GLY A 257 -1.02 10.53 3.95
CA GLY A 257 -1.43 10.45 5.35
C GLY A 257 -0.50 9.64 6.26
N VAL A 258 0.73 9.35 5.83
CA VAL A 258 1.77 8.70 6.64
C VAL A 258 2.93 9.68 6.83
N THR A 259 3.27 9.93 8.09
CA THR A 259 4.39 10.79 8.50
C THR A 259 5.69 9.99 8.55
N LEU A 260 6.72 10.50 7.89
CA LEU A 260 8.07 9.93 7.85
C LEU A 260 9.10 10.91 8.41
N PRO A 261 10.16 10.44 9.07
CA PRO A 261 11.30 11.28 9.42
C PRO A 261 11.97 11.80 8.15
N ARG A 262 12.30 13.09 8.15
CA ARG A 262 13.02 13.79 7.09
C ARG A 262 14.39 14.25 7.60
N VAL A 263 15.43 13.96 6.82
CA VAL A 263 16.79 14.44 7.06
C VAL A 263 17.21 15.30 5.88
N ILE A 264 17.53 16.56 6.13
CA ILE A 264 18.12 17.44 5.12
C ILE A 264 19.62 17.20 5.09
N VAL A 265 20.15 16.85 3.92
CA VAL A 265 21.57 16.64 3.69
C VAL A 265 22.07 17.71 2.73
N PRO A 266 22.82 18.71 3.24
CA PRO A 266 23.36 19.75 2.39
C PRO A 266 24.55 19.26 1.57
N LEU A 267 24.59 19.67 0.31
CA LEU A 267 25.65 19.37 -0.63
C LEU A 267 26.76 20.40 -0.53
N ASN A 268 27.85 20.02 0.13
CA ASN A 268 29.07 20.81 0.19
C ASN A 268 30.15 20.12 -0.65
N PRO A 269 30.97 20.87 -1.39
CA PRO A 269 32.17 20.32 -2.01
C PRO A 269 33.00 19.53 -0.99
N GLY A 270 33.30 18.26 -1.30
CA GLY A 270 34.09 17.37 -0.44
C GLY A 270 33.30 16.52 0.57
N LYS A 271 31.98 16.71 0.72
CA LYS A 271 31.15 15.78 1.51
C LYS A 271 30.80 14.56 0.67
N ASN A 272 31.02 13.37 1.24
CA ASN A 272 30.55 12.13 0.66
C ASN A 272 29.10 11.86 1.11
N ILE A 273 28.13 12.15 0.23
CA ILE A 273 26.69 12.00 0.51
C ILE A 273 26.34 10.54 0.79
N THR A 274 27.00 9.61 0.12
CA THR A 274 26.85 8.16 0.27
C THR A 274 27.12 7.73 1.72
N VAL A 275 28.25 8.17 2.29
CA VAL A 275 28.59 7.93 3.71
C VAL A 275 27.54 8.55 4.64
N VAL A 276 27.12 9.78 4.37
CA VAL A 276 26.08 10.45 5.18
C VAL A 276 24.78 9.66 5.13
N SER A 277 24.40 9.12 3.98
CA SER A 277 23.19 8.32 3.79
C SER A 277 23.25 6.99 4.56
N GLU A 278 24.41 6.33 4.57
CA GLU A 278 24.67 5.16 5.43
C GLU A 278 24.51 5.50 6.92
N VAL A 279 25.03 6.66 7.35
CA VAL A 279 24.85 7.15 8.73
C VAL A 279 23.39 7.46 9.04
N VAL A 280 22.62 8.02 8.10
CA VAL A 280 21.18 8.24 8.27
C VAL A 280 20.45 6.93 8.50
N ALA A 281 20.73 5.90 7.70
CA ALA A 281 20.15 4.56 7.90
C ALA A 281 20.54 3.96 9.26
N MET A 282 21.82 4.01 9.63
CA MET A 282 22.28 3.51 10.94
C MET A 282 21.64 4.27 12.12
N ASN A 283 21.52 5.59 12.02
CA ASN A 283 20.87 6.40 13.06
C ASN A 283 19.37 6.10 13.16
N HIS A 284 18.70 5.83 12.04
CA HIS A 284 17.31 5.35 12.05
C HIS A 284 17.18 4.00 12.76
N LEU A 285 18.08 3.05 12.47
CA LEU A 285 18.13 1.75 13.17
C LEU A 285 18.34 1.91 14.68
N LEU A 286 19.24 2.81 15.11
CA LEU A 286 19.45 3.12 16.54
C LEU A 286 18.18 3.68 17.21
N ARG A 287 17.46 4.58 16.53
CA ARG A 287 16.19 5.10 17.05
C ARG A 287 15.13 4.02 17.18
N MET A 288 15.06 3.09 16.22
CA MET A 288 14.13 1.96 16.30
C MET A 288 14.45 1.00 17.47
N THR A 289 15.70 0.95 17.94
CA THR A 289 16.08 0.20 19.15
C THR A 289 15.95 1.02 20.45
N GLY A 290 15.43 2.25 20.37
CA GLY A 290 15.19 3.13 21.51
C GLY A 290 16.37 4.04 21.89
N ILE A 291 17.42 4.10 21.07
CA ILE A 291 18.59 4.93 21.32
C ILE A 291 18.47 6.25 20.56
N ASP A 292 18.22 7.35 21.28
CA ASP A 292 18.37 8.71 20.74
C ASP A 292 19.71 9.30 21.20
N THR A 293 20.69 9.27 20.29
CA THR A 293 22.06 9.77 20.53
C THR A 293 22.10 11.26 20.83
N ALA A 294 21.24 12.07 20.19
CA ALA A 294 21.18 13.51 20.40
C ALA A 294 20.60 13.83 21.77
N ALA A 295 19.50 13.18 22.16
CA ALA A 295 18.92 13.32 23.49
C ALA A 295 19.92 12.89 24.58
N ALA A 296 20.56 11.73 24.42
CA ALA A 296 21.54 11.21 25.37
C ALA A 296 22.81 12.09 25.49
N PHE A 297 23.16 12.84 24.44
CA PHE A 297 24.24 13.82 24.49
C PHE A 297 23.80 15.12 25.17
N ASN A 298 22.60 15.61 24.86
CA ASN A 298 22.02 16.79 25.47
C ASN A 298 21.85 16.62 27.00
N GLU A 299 21.35 15.46 27.45
CA GLU A 299 21.27 15.15 28.88
C GLU A 299 22.65 15.16 29.56
N ARG A 300 23.68 14.64 28.90
CA ARG A 300 25.06 14.67 29.41
C ARG A 300 25.61 16.10 29.50
N LEU A 301 25.31 16.96 28.52
CA LEU A 301 25.68 18.37 28.56
C LEU A 301 24.97 19.11 29.69
N ILE A 302 23.65 18.94 29.82
CA ILE A 302 22.86 19.55 30.89
C ILE A 302 23.37 19.11 32.27
N ARG A 303 23.69 17.82 32.45
CA ARG A 303 24.28 17.32 33.69
C ARG A 303 25.61 18.02 34.01
N ARG A 304 26.53 18.12 33.05
CA ARG A 304 27.81 18.83 33.24
C ARG A 304 27.65 20.32 33.52
N MET A 305 26.62 20.96 32.98
CA MET A 305 26.32 22.38 33.25
C MET A 305 25.75 22.60 34.65
N ARG A 306 25.07 21.61 35.24
CA ARG A 306 24.52 21.66 36.61
C ARG A 306 25.56 21.32 37.70
N GLU A 307 26.66 20.67 37.32
CA GLU A 307 27.77 20.31 38.20
C GLU A 307 28.84 21.41 38.32
N LYS A 308 28.66 22.55 37.63
CA LYS A 308 29.45 23.78 37.76
C LYS A 308 28.68 24.85 38.50
#